data_AF-A0A518H0M1-F1
#
_entry.id   AF-A0A518H0M1-F1
#
_cell.length_a   1.000
_cell.length_b   1.000
_cell.length_c   1.000
_cell.angle_alpha   90.00
_cell.angle_beta   90.00
_cell.angle_gamma   90.00
#
_symmetry.space_group_name_H-M   'P 1'
#
loop_
_entity.id
_entity.type
_entity.pdbx_description
1 polymer ?
#
loop_
_entity_poly.entity_id
_entity_poly.type
_entity_poly.pdbx_seq_one_letter_code
_entity_poly.pdbx_strand_id
1 'polypeptide(L)'
;MGPDGTARLRIGRAYLRDVQVRRITPEPDHAEVGPDGIDFVFRARSPRLRATVTFALQPERPGRIRGRVSLGDGTPLRFGHFVYP
;
A
#
# COMPACT_ATOMS: atom_id res chain seq x y z
N MET A 1 -11.00 -2.60 8.98
CA MET A 1 -9.99 -3.07 9.96
C MET A 1 -10.38 -4.47 10.36
N GLY A 2 -9.41 -5.36 10.55
CA GLY A 2 -9.68 -6.70 11.09
C GLY A 2 -10.08 -6.64 12.57
N PRO A 3 -10.68 -7.72 13.10
CA PRO A 3 -11.13 -7.82 14.49
C PRO A 3 -10.04 -7.53 15.53
N ASP A 4 -8.77 -7.74 15.18
CA ASP A 4 -7.62 -7.62 16.11
C ASP A 4 -6.96 -6.23 16.10
N GLY A 5 -7.59 -5.21 15.51
CA GLY A 5 -6.97 -3.89 15.32
C GLY A 5 -5.85 -3.89 14.26
N THR A 6 -5.78 -4.96 13.46
CA THR A 6 -4.81 -5.10 12.37
C THR A 6 -5.40 -4.57 11.06
N ALA A 7 -4.63 -3.75 10.35
CA ALA A 7 -4.93 -3.25 9.02
C ALA A 7 -3.96 -3.89 8.02
N ARG A 8 -4.50 -4.70 7.10
CA ARG A 8 -3.73 -5.33 6.01
C ARG A 8 -3.93 -4.53 4.74
N LEU A 9 -2.90 -3.83 4.29
CA LEU A 9 -2.92 -3.06 3.04
C LEU A 9 -2.20 -3.83 1.94
N ARG A 10 -2.96 -4.31 0.94
CA ARG A 10 -2.38 -4.92 -0.26
C ARG A 10 -2.03 -3.85 -1.27
N ILE A 11 -0.82 -3.86 -1.81
CA ILE A 11 -0.44 -3.09 -2.99
C ILE A 11 -0.19 -4.04 -4.15
N GLY A 12 -0.88 -3.80 -5.28
CA GLY A 12 -0.81 -4.66 -6.45
C GLY A 12 0.60 -4.74 -7.05
N ARG A 13 1.01 -5.95 -7.46
CA ARG A 13 2.34 -6.22 -8.01
C ARG A 13 2.70 -5.37 -9.23
N ALA A 14 1.73 -5.06 -10.08
CA ALA A 14 1.96 -4.21 -11.26
C ALA A 14 2.45 -2.81 -10.84
N TYR A 15 1.88 -2.24 -9.77
CA TYR A 15 2.30 -0.93 -9.29
C TYR A 15 3.72 -0.95 -8.75
N LEU A 16 4.05 -1.96 -7.94
CA LEU A 16 5.37 -2.13 -7.32
C LEU A 16 6.49 -2.45 -8.33
N ARG A 17 6.16 -2.68 -9.61
CA ARG A 17 7.15 -2.82 -10.69
C ARG A 17 7.55 -1.50 -11.32
N ASP A 18 6.73 -0.46 -11.18
CA ASP A 18 6.94 0.84 -11.81
C ASP A 18 7.45 1.90 -10.81
N VAL A 19 7.47 1.57 -9.52
CA VAL A 19 7.92 2.44 -8.44
C VAL A 19 8.81 1.69 -7.45
N GLN A 20 9.83 2.38 -6.96
CA GLN A 20 10.60 1.97 -5.80
C GLN A 20 9.98 2.54 -4.52
N VAL A 21 9.65 1.67 -3.57
CA VAL A 21 9.20 2.10 -2.24
C VAL A 21 10.43 2.56 -1.45
N ARG A 22 10.54 3.87 -1.20
CA ARG A 22 11.66 4.49 -0.48
C ARG A 22 11.47 4.45 1.03
N ARG A 23 10.24 4.69 1.49
CA ARG A 23 9.89 4.74 2.92
C ARG A 23 8.41 4.50 3.09
N ILE A 24 8.04 3.88 4.21
CA ILE A 24 6.65 3.72 4.64
C ILE A 24 6.53 4.36 6.03
N THR A 25 5.48 5.12 6.28
CA THR A 25 5.25 5.76 7.59
C THR A 25 3.76 5.71 7.95
N PRO A 26 3.37 5.14 9.10
CA PRO A 26 4.24 4.41 10.04
C PRO A 26 4.87 3.18 9.39
N GLU A 27 5.94 2.65 10.01
CA GLU A 27 6.53 1.39 9.55
C GLU A 27 5.51 0.25 9.74
N PRO A 28 5.37 -0.65 8.76
CA PRO A 28 4.55 -1.84 8.92
C PRO A 28 5.19 -2.79 9.93
N ASP A 29 4.38 -3.53 10.67
CA ASP A 29 4.84 -4.61 11.55
C ASP A 29 5.61 -5.66 10.74
N HIS A 30 5.05 -6.04 9.59
CA HIS A 30 5.69 -6.93 8.62
C HIS A 30 5.05 -6.79 7.23
N ALA A 31 5.73 -7.35 6.22
CA ALA A 31 5.23 -7.43 4.85
C ALA A 31 5.18 -8.89 4.36
N GLU A 32 4.10 -9.27 3.71
CA GLU A 32 3.88 -10.61 3.15
C GLU A 32 3.83 -10.53 1.63
N VAL A 33 4.64 -11.33 0.94
CA VAL A 33 4.64 -11.41 -0.53
C VAL A 33 3.59 -12.43 -0.97
N GLY A 34 2.64 -11.98 -1.79
CA GLY A 34 1.59 -12.82 -2.36
C GLY A 34 1.59 -12.84 -3.89
N PRO A 35 0.72 -13.67 -4.52
CA PRO A 35 0.65 -13.79 -5.98
C PRO A 35 0.22 -12.49 -6.66
N ASP A 36 -0.62 -11.69 -6.00
CA ASP A 36 -1.22 -10.48 -6.57
C ASP A 36 -0.52 -9.18 -6.17
N GLY A 37 0.42 -9.23 -5.22
CA GLY A 37 1.02 -8.04 -4.64
C GLY A 37 1.75 -8.30 -3.32
N ILE A 38 2.05 -7.21 -2.62
CA ILE A 38 2.63 -7.26 -1.27
C ILE A 38 1.56 -6.76 -0.29
N ASP A 39 1.36 -7.52 0.78
CA ASP A 39 0.51 -7.15 1.90
C ASP A 39 1.36 -6.53 3.00
N PHE A 40 1.11 -5.25 3.29
CA PHE A 40 1.71 -4.53 4.41
C PHE A 40 0.76 -4.58 5.60
N VAL A 41 1.25 -5.11 6.71
CA VAL A 41 0.44 -5.32 7.92
C VAL A 41 0.80 -4.25 8.94
N PHE A 42 -0.23 -3.53 9.41
CA PHE A 42 -0.09 -2.47 10.40
C PHE A 42 -0.94 -2.80 11.62
N ARG A 43 -0.38 -2.75 12.83
CA ARG A 43 -1.16 -2.80 14.06
C ARG A 43 -1.51 -1.40 14.55
N ALA A 44 -2.79 -1.12 14.71
CA ALA A 44 -3.24 0.10 15.36
C ALA A 44 -3.50 -0.15 16.84
N ARG A 45 -3.13 0.81 17.69
CA ARG A 45 -3.42 0.78 19.13
C ARG A 45 -4.92 0.77 19.44
N SER A 46 -5.76 1.29 18.54
CA SER A 46 -7.20 1.24 18.69
C SER A 46 -7.89 1.22 17.32
N PRO A 47 -8.91 0.38 17.12
CA PRO A 47 -9.60 0.28 15.84
C PRO A 47 -10.50 1.47 15.50
N ARG A 48 -10.73 2.38 16.47
CA ARG A 48 -11.53 3.60 16.28
C ARG A 48 -10.72 4.80 15.79
N LEU A 49 -9.39 4.68 15.74
CA LEU A 49 -8.51 5.76 15.28
C LEU A 49 -8.38 5.75 13.76
N ARG A 50 -8.54 6.93 13.14
CA ARG A 50 -8.16 7.11 11.74
C ARG A 50 -6.63 6.99 11.64
N ALA A 51 -6.17 6.03 10.85
CA ALA A 51 -4.75 5.85 10.57
C ALA A 51 -4.42 6.45 9.20
N THR A 52 -3.31 7.18 9.13
CA THR A 52 -2.72 7.63 7.87
C THR A 52 -1.46 6.82 7.64
N VAL A 53 -1.40 6.13 6.50
CA VAL A 53 -0.19 5.45 6.03
C VAL A 53 0.30 6.18 4.80
N THR A 54 1.56 6.61 4.85
CA THR A 54 2.23 7.35 3.79
C THR A 54 3.33 6.48 3.19
N PHE A 55 3.27 6.29 1.88
CA PHE A 55 4.32 5.64 1.10
C PHE A 55 5.10 6.72 0.35
N ALA A 56 6.38 6.87 0.67
CA ALA A 56 7.30 7.63 -0.17
C ALA A 56 7.75 6.73 -1.32
N LEU A 57 7.39 7.13 -2.53
CA LEU A 57 7.59 6.36 -3.75
C LEU A 57 8.48 7.15 -4.69
N GLN A 58 9.43 6.44 -5.31
CA GLN A 58 10.25 6.97 -6.38
C GLN A 58 9.87 6.25 -7.67
N PRO A 59 9.26 6.93 -8.65
CA PRO A 59 8.99 6.33 -9.95
C PRO A 59 10.28 5.89 -10.65
N GLU A 60 10.25 4.72 -11.30
CA GLU A 60 11.40 4.25 -12.07
C GLU A 60 11.39 4.75 -13.52
N ARG A 61 10.20 5.15 -14.03
CA ARG A 61 10.02 5.60 -15.42
C ARG A 61 8.98 6.73 -15.50
N PRO A 62 9.17 7.71 -16.41
CA PRO A 62 8.13 8.68 -16.73
C PRO A 62 6.88 8.02 -17.32
N GLY A 63 5.73 8.69 -17.15
CA GLY A 63 4.46 8.28 -17.73
C GLY A 63 3.35 8.03 -16.71
N ARG A 64 2.27 7.40 -17.18
CA ARG A 64 1.10 7.12 -16.35
C ARG A 64 1.26 5.80 -15.62
N ILE A 65 1.40 5.85 -14.30
CA ILE A 65 1.46 4.66 -13.45
C ILE A 65 0.07 4.43 -12.85
N ARG A 66 -0.40 3.19 -12.92
CA ARG A 66 -1.70 2.77 -12.37
C ARG A 66 -1.48 1.78 -11.25
N GLY A 67 -2.15 2.02 -10.14
CA GLY A 67 -2.06 1.20 -8.94
C GLY A 67 -3.40 0.64 -8.52
N ARG A 68 -3.32 -0.43 -7.73
CA ARG A 68 -4.45 -0.98 -6.99
C ARG A 68 -4.00 -1.17 -5.55
N VAL A 69 -4.80 -0.65 -4.62
CA VAL A 69 -4.66 -0.93 -3.19
C VAL A 69 -5.93 -1.57 -2.64
N SER A 70 -5.81 -2.49 -1.69
CA SER A 70 -6.94 -3.09 -1.00
C SER A 70 -6.69 -3.09 0.51
N LEU A 71 -7.74 -2.92 1.31
CA LEU A 71 -7.65 -2.96 2.77
C LEU A 71 -8.42 -4.19 3.30
N GLY A 72 -7.70 -5.19 3.82
CA GLY A 72 -8.25 -6.49 4.19
C GLY A 72 -8.97 -7.16 3.01
N ASP A 73 -10.12 -7.76 3.30
CA ASP A 73 -11.01 -8.36 2.29
C ASP A 73 -11.94 -7.31 1.64
N GLY A 74 -11.64 -6.02 1.80
CA GLY A 74 -12.42 -4.93 1.24
C GLY A 74 -12.27 -4.76 -0.27
N THR A 75 -13.16 -3.95 -0.85
CA THR A 75 -13.13 -3.62 -2.27
C THR A 75 -11.82 -2.92 -2.65
N PRO A 76 -11.10 -3.38 -3.69
CA PRO A 76 -9.89 -2.72 -4.14
C PRO A 76 -10.14 -1.31 -4.67
N LEU A 77 -9.38 -0.34 -4.18
CA LEU A 77 -9.31 1.00 -4.72
C LEU A 77 -8.29 1.03 -5.87
N ARG A 78 -8.73 1.52 -7.03
CA ARG A 78 -7.86 1.80 -8.18
C ARG A 78 -7.45 3.26 -8.14
N PHE A 79 -6.17 3.53 -8.36
CA PHE A 79 -5.63 4.88 -8.40
C PHE A 79 -4.59 5.00 -9.51
N GLY A 80 -4.20 6.22 -9.85
CA GLY A 80 -3.12 6.46 -10.80
C GLY A 80 -2.59 7.87 -10.70
N HIS A 81 -1.32 8.02 -11.07
CA HIS A 81 -0.61 9.29 -11.11
C HIS A 81 0.22 9.38 -12.39
N PHE A 82 0.45 10.59 -12.85
CA PHE A 82 1.26 10.88 -14.03
C PHE A 82 2.58 11.48 -13.58
N VAL A 83 3.67 10.81 -13.94
CA VAL A 83 5.03 11.23 -13.63
C VAL A 83 5.59 11.92 -14.86
N TYR A 84 5.92 13.20 -14.72
CA TYR A 84 6.55 14.00 -15.75
C TYR A 84 8.05 14.18 -15.41
N PRO A 85 8.95 14.15 -16.40
CA PRO A 85 10.40 14.33 -16.19
C PRO A 85 10.78 15.68 -15.60
#